data_AF-A0A4R8GA87-F1
#
_entry.id   AF-A0A4R8GA87-F1
#
_cell.length_a   1.000
_cell.length_b   1.000
_cell.length_c   1.000
_cell.angle_alpha   90.00
_cell.angle_beta   90.00
_cell.angle_gamma   90.00
#
_symmetry.space_group_name_H-M   'P 1'
#
loop_
_entity.id
_entity.type
_entity.pdbx_description
1 polymer ?
#
loop_
_entity_poly.entity_id
_entity_poly.type
_entity_poly.pdbx_seq_one_letter_code
_entity_poly.pdbx_strand_id
1 'polypeptide(L)'
;MRFAWLAATAALLSVSATGGICQQAAPTGLDLTAEDVQDLSQQAASYRRIIAALSEESAQAEAVLTRTQDRLRTALNELAEAEARLEDLTGRQAEAEDRLAATGAAKAELSDLTAEIEAARAVLAELATERDRLNAGTEELRTAQADAAAGLQELQTRVATATEAAEAADRRAAATRAELDRLSTEAETARREAAELAEAARAARAEAEAEAASGAEAEAALAEDNRSASARRDEAQAAAERAEAEQAAAEALLAATRQKIEDMAPRLAEAEAAIREADDARAGTGAATAALKDIEDRTEAARSALAAAEGRIAETEAALEARRADLAAAEAAAREAGAAADAARAARRQAEAGAQEATGRLTGIETALEEAMAAEAEARDRAEAARAAAATAEAEAAALADRVRAAGAEKDALQAEIAKARATLDRLRQDTEAATRMRDQARAEADTAMADGRARAATLVEEARAMAEEREQAAEARVAGLEARATRLASDIEAARRLLPDASQTGTGTSGPETPAAAAVMAPSSPAPGARPAYRAGPAPSGDAVARAVAAATGLQEASPAERAELERLLGEGMCAPDALRTVFGGINRQTLVSLIRGLGRC
;
A
#
# COMPACT_ATOMS: atom_id res chain seq x y z
N MET A 1 36.81 -31.99 5.85
CA MET A 1 38.23 -32.17 5.45
C MET A 1 39.06 -32.45 6.69
N ARG A 2 40.16 -33.21 6.58
CA ARG A 2 40.81 -33.96 7.68
C ARG A 2 39.90 -35.13 8.13
N PHE A 3 40.38 -36.35 8.39
CA PHE A 3 41.76 -36.84 8.41
C PHE A 3 42.09 -37.78 7.23
N ALA A 4 43.38 -37.84 6.89
CA ALA A 4 44.04 -38.87 6.09
C ALA A 4 45.47 -39.03 6.64
N TRP A 5 46.20 -40.08 6.24
CA TRP A 5 47.42 -40.64 6.86
C TRP A 5 47.12 -41.45 8.14
N LEU A 6 47.79 -42.58 8.42
CA LEU A 6 48.98 -43.20 7.78
C LEU A 6 48.83 -44.73 7.61
N ALA A 7 49.77 -45.36 6.87
CA ALA A 7 49.85 -46.80 6.64
C ALA A 7 51.33 -47.27 6.57
N ALA A 8 51.55 -48.59 6.68
CA ALA A 8 52.86 -49.28 6.71
C ALA A 8 53.71 -48.99 8.00
N THR A 9 54.55 -49.89 8.50
CA THR A 9 55.36 -50.95 7.84
C THR A 9 55.56 -52.24 8.66
N ALA A 10 55.88 -53.34 7.95
CA ALA A 10 56.83 -54.44 8.26
C ALA A 10 56.89 -55.05 9.69
N ALA A 11 56.66 -56.36 9.94
CA ALA A 11 57.22 -57.62 9.39
C ALA A 11 58.36 -58.22 10.25
N LEU A 12 58.60 -59.55 10.12
CA LEU A 12 59.42 -60.42 11.00
C LEU A 12 58.73 -60.65 12.37
N LEU A 13 58.52 -61.87 12.87
CA LEU A 13 59.40 -63.05 12.85
C LEU A 13 58.63 -64.36 12.57
N SER A 14 59.02 -65.06 11.50
CA SER A 14 58.72 -66.48 11.30
C SER A 14 59.84 -67.32 11.94
N VAL A 15 59.64 -67.82 13.16
CA VAL A 15 60.61 -68.70 13.83
C VAL A 15 60.25 -70.16 13.55
N SER A 16 60.96 -70.75 12.60
CA SER A 16 60.92 -72.17 12.30
C SER A 16 61.81 -72.97 13.26
N ALA A 17 61.20 -73.73 14.17
CA ALA A 17 61.79 -74.92 14.80
C ALA A 17 60.88 -76.11 14.40
N THR A 18 61.30 -77.12 13.65
CA THR A 18 62.66 -77.64 13.36
C THR A 18 63.36 -78.23 14.58
N GLY A 19 62.66 -79.14 15.25
CA GLY A 19 63.18 -80.21 16.09
C GLY A 19 62.05 -81.22 16.30
N GLY A 20 62.22 -82.52 16.16
CA GLY A 20 63.41 -83.31 15.84
C GLY A 20 63.09 -84.74 16.24
N ILE A 21 62.80 -85.63 15.28
CA ILE A 21 62.18 -86.93 15.59
C ILE A 21 63.22 -87.87 16.22
N CYS A 22 63.24 -87.90 17.54
CA CYS A 22 63.97 -88.90 18.32
C CYS A 22 62.99 -89.97 18.82
N GLN A 23 62.58 -90.88 17.92
CA GLN A 23 62.16 -92.22 18.34
C GLN A 23 63.41 -92.98 18.81
N GLN A 24 63.82 -92.75 20.06
CA GLN A 24 64.76 -93.64 20.74
C GLN A 24 64.00 -94.80 21.40
N ALA A 25 64.59 -95.99 21.32
CA ALA A 25 63.96 -97.22 21.81
C ALA A 25 63.80 -97.19 23.34
N ALA A 26 62.69 -97.71 23.84
CA ALA A 26 62.49 -97.89 25.28
C ALA A 26 63.43 -98.99 25.80
N PRO A 27 64.23 -98.75 26.86
CA PRO A 27 64.99 -99.80 27.52
C PRO A 27 64.03 -100.72 28.29
N THR A 28 63.68 -101.86 27.71
CA THR A 28 62.87 -102.91 28.36
C THR A 28 63.73 -103.69 29.36
N GLY A 29 64.11 -103.02 30.45
CA GLY A 29 65.05 -103.55 31.45
C GLY A 29 65.44 -102.54 32.52
N LEU A 30 64.53 -101.62 32.90
CA LEU A 30 64.77 -100.61 33.94
C LEU A 30 63.90 -100.89 35.16
N ASP A 31 64.50 -101.50 36.19
CA ASP A 31 63.97 -101.45 37.56
C ASP A 31 64.20 -100.04 38.14
N LEU A 32 63.41 -99.08 37.66
CA LEU A 32 63.24 -97.79 38.32
C LEU A 32 62.73 -98.06 39.75
N THR A 33 63.37 -97.45 40.75
CA THR A 33 62.86 -97.60 42.12
C THR A 33 61.49 -96.93 42.23
N ALA A 34 60.64 -97.42 43.15
CA ALA A 34 59.35 -96.78 43.39
C ALA A 34 59.51 -95.29 43.76
N GLU A 35 60.62 -94.95 44.41
CA GLU A 35 61.03 -93.59 44.81
C GLU A 35 61.39 -92.72 43.59
N ASP A 36 62.25 -93.20 42.67
CA ASP A 36 62.62 -92.52 41.42
C ASP A 36 61.36 -92.15 40.57
N VAL A 37 60.38 -93.07 40.48
CA VAL A 37 59.11 -92.84 39.76
C VAL A 37 58.18 -91.89 40.52
N GLN A 38 58.15 -91.99 41.85
CA GLN A 38 57.27 -91.18 42.70
C GLN A 38 57.67 -89.71 42.70
N ASP A 39 58.97 -89.38 42.71
CA ASP A 39 59.44 -88.00 42.62
C ASP A 39 59.19 -87.36 41.24
N LEU A 40 59.44 -88.09 40.15
CA LEU A 40 59.09 -87.63 38.80
C LEU A 40 57.57 -87.43 38.63
N SER A 41 56.76 -88.33 39.21
CA SER A 41 55.30 -88.18 39.27
C SER A 41 54.89 -86.94 40.08
N GLN A 42 55.52 -86.71 41.23
CA GLN A 42 55.26 -85.56 42.11
C GLN A 42 55.64 -84.23 41.46
N GLN A 43 56.77 -84.17 40.72
CA GLN A 43 57.12 -83.02 39.88
C GLN A 43 56.13 -82.84 38.72
N ALA A 44 55.78 -83.89 37.99
CA ALA A 44 54.80 -83.81 36.90
C ALA A 44 53.39 -83.42 37.39
N ALA A 45 53.04 -83.71 38.65
CA ALA A 45 51.84 -83.22 39.32
C ALA A 45 52.00 -81.77 39.83
N SER A 46 53.23 -81.30 40.11
CA SER A 46 53.54 -79.90 40.44
C SER A 46 53.42 -79.01 39.21
N TYR A 47 54.11 -79.34 38.11
CA TYR A 47 54.01 -78.60 36.84
C TYR A 47 52.58 -78.58 36.30
N ARG A 48 51.80 -79.67 36.42
CA ARG A 48 50.37 -79.66 36.05
C ARG A 48 49.52 -78.72 36.93
N ARG A 49 49.85 -78.54 38.22
CA ARG A 49 49.19 -77.54 39.09
C ARG A 49 49.59 -76.10 38.71
N ILE A 50 50.86 -75.87 38.38
CA ILE A 50 51.35 -74.55 37.92
C ILE A 50 50.70 -74.16 36.59
N ILE A 51 50.67 -75.07 35.61
CA ILE A 51 50.01 -74.82 34.32
C ILE A 51 48.50 -74.61 34.49
N ALA A 52 47.84 -75.37 35.36
CA ALA A 52 46.43 -75.16 35.67
C ALA A 52 46.19 -73.75 36.25
N ALA A 53 46.95 -73.34 37.26
CA ALA A 53 46.84 -72.01 37.88
C ALA A 53 47.08 -70.87 36.87
N LEU A 54 48.12 -70.97 36.04
CA LEU A 54 48.41 -69.98 34.99
C LEU A 54 47.32 -69.93 33.90
N SER A 55 46.70 -71.08 33.57
CA SER A 55 45.58 -71.13 32.64
C SER A 55 44.29 -70.54 33.24
N GLU A 56 44.09 -70.70 34.54
CA GLU A 56 42.97 -70.08 35.26
C GLU A 56 43.16 -68.56 35.37
N GLU A 57 44.36 -68.11 35.73
CA GLU A 57 44.73 -66.68 35.77
C GLU A 57 44.59 -66.03 34.38
N SER A 58 45.03 -66.71 33.31
CA SER A 58 44.82 -66.27 31.93
C SER A 58 43.33 -66.14 31.59
N ALA A 59 42.50 -67.13 31.95
CA ALA A 59 41.06 -67.08 31.73
C ALA A 59 40.37 -65.99 32.58
N GLN A 60 40.85 -65.73 33.79
CA GLN A 60 40.39 -64.62 34.62
C GLN A 60 40.76 -63.26 34.00
N ALA A 61 41.98 -63.11 33.45
CA ALA A 61 42.42 -61.91 32.75
C ALA A 61 41.61 -61.65 31.46
N GLU A 62 41.34 -62.67 30.66
CA GLU A 62 40.47 -62.55 29.46
C GLU A 62 39.02 -62.23 29.84
N ALA A 63 38.51 -62.80 30.94
CA ALA A 63 37.17 -62.48 31.46
C ALA A 63 37.08 -61.06 32.02
N VAL A 64 38.16 -60.51 32.60
CA VAL A 64 38.26 -59.09 32.98
C VAL A 64 38.29 -58.21 31.73
N LEU A 65 39.15 -58.53 30.75
CA LEU A 65 39.30 -57.77 29.50
C LEU A 65 37.99 -57.70 28.70
N THR A 66 37.25 -58.80 28.63
CA THR A 66 35.92 -58.83 27.97
C THR A 66 34.95 -57.89 28.68
N ARG A 67 34.89 -57.94 30.03
CA ARG A 67 34.03 -57.05 30.82
C ARG A 67 34.42 -55.57 30.71
N THR A 68 35.70 -55.22 30.55
CA THR A 68 36.10 -53.82 30.34
C THR A 68 35.78 -53.37 28.91
N GLN A 69 35.90 -54.23 27.90
CA GLN A 69 35.50 -53.94 26.52
C GLN A 69 33.98 -53.73 26.38
N ASP A 70 33.15 -54.58 27.02
CA ASP A 70 31.69 -54.39 27.04
C ASP A 70 31.30 -53.06 27.72
N ARG A 71 31.92 -52.74 28.87
CA ARG A 71 31.72 -51.46 29.56
C ARG A 71 32.14 -50.26 28.71
N LEU A 72 33.29 -50.36 28.03
CA LEU A 72 33.80 -49.32 27.13
C LEU A 72 32.82 -49.10 25.96
N ARG A 73 32.26 -50.17 25.40
CA ARG A 73 31.27 -50.10 24.32
C ARG A 73 29.95 -49.45 24.79
N THR A 74 29.44 -49.81 25.96
CA THR A 74 28.26 -49.17 26.54
C THR A 74 28.48 -47.68 26.77
N ALA A 75 29.58 -47.29 27.42
CA ALA A 75 29.89 -45.90 27.69
C ALA A 75 30.15 -45.06 26.42
N LEU A 76 30.61 -45.67 25.31
CA LEU A 76 30.71 -45.00 24.01
C LEU A 76 29.33 -44.77 23.37
N ASN A 77 28.39 -45.70 23.52
CA ASN A 77 27.00 -45.52 23.05
C ASN A 77 26.30 -44.43 23.88
N GLU A 78 26.44 -44.46 25.21
CA GLU A 78 25.88 -43.45 26.13
C GLU A 78 26.41 -42.05 25.81
N LEU A 79 27.72 -41.92 25.53
CA LEU A 79 28.32 -40.65 25.10
C LEU A 79 27.73 -40.16 23.77
N ALA A 80 27.60 -41.04 22.77
CA ALA A 80 27.05 -40.66 21.47
C ALA A 80 25.57 -40.24 21.55
N GLU A 81 24.79 -40.88 22.43
CA GLU A 81 23.39 -40.49 22.68
C GLU A 81 23.32 -39.12 23.39
N ALA A 82 24.17 -38.87 24.39
CA ALA A 82 24.23 -37.57 25.07
C ALA A 82 24.68 -36.43 24.14
N GLU A 83 25.64 -36.69 23.24
CA GLU A 83 26.08 -35.73 22.22
C GLU A 83 24.96 -35.41 21.20
N ALA A 84 24.20 -36.42 20.75
CA ALA A 84 23.05 -36.22 19.86
C ALA A 84 21.89 -35.46 20.54
N ARG A 85 21.63 -35.70 21.83
CA ARG A 85 20.66 -34.91 22.61
C ARG A 85 21.09 -33.45 22.73
N LEU A 86 22.39 -33.19 22.92
CA LEU A 86 22.91 -31.82 23.00
C LEU A 86 22.72 -31.05 21.68
N GLU A 87 22.93 -31.71 20.53
CA GLU A 87 22.69 -31.14 19.19
C GLU A 87 21.21 -30.76 19.00
N ASP A 88 20.27 -31.65 19.33
CA ASP A 88 18.83 -31.41 19.31
C ASP A 88 18.40 -30.25 20.25
N LEU A 89 18.94 -30.18 21.47
CA LEU A 89 18.69 -29.06 22.38
C LEU A 89 19.24 -27.73 21.82
N THR A 90 20.37 -27.73 21.11
CA THR A 90 20.87 -26.51 20.44
C THR A 90 20.04 -26.11 19.22
N GLY A 91 19.52 -27.06 18.44
CA GLY A 91 18.58 -26.76 17.35
C GLY A 91 17.29 -26.11 17.86
N ARG A 92 16.71 -26.64 18.95
CA ARG A 92 15.55 -26.07 19.63
C ARG A 92 15.81 -24.69 20.23
N GLN A 93 17.06 -24.38 20.61
CA GLN A 93 17.44 -23.05 21.06
C GLN A 93 17.44 -22.04 19.88
N ALA A 94 17.97 -22.41 18.71
CA ALA A 94 17.92 -21.57 17.51
C ALA A 94 16.48 -21.30 17.05
N GLU A 95 15.63 -22.35 16.98
CA GLU A 95 14.20 -22.20 16.70
C GLU A 95 13.48 -21.26 17.69
N ALA A 96 13.99 -21.15 18.92
CA ALA A 96 13.42 -20.27 19.94
C ALA A 96 13.82 -18.80 19.74
N GLU A 97 15.08 -18.56 19.38
CA GLU A 97 15.59 -17.22 19.07
C GLU A 97 14.91 -16.64 17.81
N ASP A 98 14.67 -17.46 16.78
CA ASP A 98 13.91 -17.07 15.59
C ASP A 98 12.44 -16.68 15.91
N ARG A 99 11.75 -17.44 16.77
CA ARG A 99 10.36 -17.11 17.17
C ARG A 99 10.27 -15.87 18.06
N LEU A 100 11.29 -15.62 18.88
CA LEU A 100 11.39 -14.37 19.64
C LEU A 100 11.60 -13.17 18.71
N ALA A 101 12.41 -13.30 17.65
CA ALA A 101 12.54 -12.27 16.62
C ALA A 101 11.22 -12.02 15.87
N ALA A 102 10.48 -13.07 15.50
CA ALA A 102 9.15 -12.95 14.88
C ALA A 102 8.13 -12.25 15.80
N THR A 103 8.17 -12.52 17.11
CA THR A 103 7.35 -11.83 18.12
C THR A 103 7.70 -10.34 18.19
N GLY A 104 8.98 -9.98 18.03
CA GLY A 104 9.43 -8.59 17.91
C GLY A 104 8.91 -7.89 16.66
N ALA A 105 8.91 -8.57 15.51
CA ALA A 105 8.38 -8.04 14.25
C ALA A 105 6.87 -7.75 14.33
N ALA A 106 6.07 -8.68 14.85
CA ALA A 106 4.62 -8.49 15.02
C ALA A 106 4.27 -7.30 15.95
N LYS A 107 5.15 -6.98 16.92
CA LYS A 107 5.01 -5.78 17.77
C LYS A 107 5.37 -4.47 17.08
N ALA A 108 6.33 -4.51 16.15
CA ALA A 108 6.66 -3.35 15.32
C ALA A 108 5.52 -3.04 14.35
N GLU A 109 5.03 -4.06 13.63
CA GLU A 109 3.85 -3.97 12.74
C GLU A 109 2.63 -3.40 13.48
N LEU A 110 2.40 -3.80 14.73
CA LEU A 110 1.35 -3.22 15.56
C LEU A 110 1.53 -1.75 15.94
N SER A 111 2.76 -1.31 16.16
CA SER A 111 3.08 0.10 16.41
C SER A 111 2.78 0.92 15.15
N ASP A 112 3.19 0.41 13.99
CA ASP A 112 3.04 1.07 12.69
C ASP A 112 1.54 1.14 12.29
N LEU A 113 0.79 0.04 12.41
CA LEU A 113 -0.66 0.00 12.20
C LEU A 113 -1.42 0.94 13.16
N THR A 114 -0.96 1.08 14.40
CA THR A 114 -1.57 2.01 15.36
C THR A 114 -1.29 3.47 14.98
N ALA A 115 -0.10 3.77 14.45
CA ALA A 115 0.21 5.09 13.90
C ALA A 115 -0.56 5.39 12.60
N GLU A 116 -0.77 4.39 11.74
CA GLU A 116 -1.59 4.50 10.53
C GLU A 116 -3.05 4.88 10.85
N ILE A 117 -3.64 4.25 11.87
CA ILE A 117 -5.00 4.56 12.35
C ILE A 117 -5.10 6.02 12.86
N GLU A 118 -4.14 6.47 13.68
CA GLU A 118 -4.15 7.84 14.19
C GLU A 118 -3.91 8.89 13.09
N ALA A 119 -3.10 8.56 12.07
CA ALA A 119 -2.95 9.41 10.88
C ALA A 119 -4.26 9.47 10.05
N ALA A 120 -4.93 8.34 9.83
CA ALA A 120 -6.22 8.31 9.15
C ALA A 120 -7.31 9.11 9.89
N ARG A 121 -7.32 9.06 11.23
CA ARG A 121 -8.19 9.87 12.09
C ARG A 121 -7.94 11.37 11.96
N ALA A 122 -6.67 11.78 11.85
CA ALA A 122 -6.33 13.19 11.61
C ALA A 122 -6.88 13.66 10.24
N VAL A 123 -6.68 12.89 9.18
CA VAL A 123 -7.23 13.19 7.83
C VAL A 123 -8.76 13.27 7.85
N LEU A 124 -9.44 12.36 8.55
CA LEU A 124 -10.91 12.41 8.73
C LEU A 124 -11.38 13.69 9.44
N ALA A 125 -10.64 14.18 10.43
CA ALA A 125 -10.96 15.42 11.14
C ALA A 125 -10.72 16.67 10.26
N GLU A 126 -9.67 16.68 9.45
CA GLU A 126 -9.38 17.74 8.48
C GLU A 126 -10.46 17.80 7.37
N LEU A 127 -10.83 16.65 6.79
CA LEU A 127 -11.90 16.55 5.78
C LEU A 127 -13.26 17.00 6.34
N ALA A 128 -13.62 16.60 7.56
CA ALA A 128 -14.83 17.08 8.21
C ALA A 128 -14.83 18.61 8.44
N THR A 129 -13.67 19.19 8.76
CA THR A 129 -13.51 20.64 8.97
C THR A 129 -13.65 21.42 7.66
N GLU A 130 -13.05 20.97 6.56
CA GLU A 130 -13.20 21.62 5.24
C GLU A 130 -14.62 21.43 4.69
N ARG A 131 -15.27 20.27 4.91
CA ARG A 131 -16.70 20.07 4.60
C ARG A 131 -17.57 21.12 5.29
N ASP A 132 -17.39 21.31 6.59
CA ASP A 132 -18.22 22.23 7.36
C ASP A 132 -17.95 23.70 6.98
N ARG A 133 -16.70 24.02 6.62
CA ARG A 133 -16.32 25.31 6.01
C ARG A 133 -16.97 25.54 4.65
N LEU A 134 -17.00 24.54 3.76
CA LEU A 134 -17.66 24.65 2.46
C LEU A 134 -19.19 24.71 2.58
N ASN A 135 -19.78 24.01 3.54
CA ASN A 135 -21.21 24.12 3.84
C ASN A 135 -21.56 25.56 4.28
N ALA A 136 -20.80 26.15 5.19
CA ALA A 136 -20.98 27.55 5.60
C ALA A 136 -20.85 28.52 4.41
N GLY A 137 -19.79 28.39 3.60
CA GLY A 137 -19.62 29.21 2.39
C GLY A 137 -20.72 29.02 1.33
N THR A 138 -21.33 27.82 1.27
CA THR A 138 -22.45 27.55 0.37
C THR A 138 -23.75 28.22 0.85
N GLU A 139 -23.99 28.29 2.16
CA GLU A 139 -25.11 29.06 2.73
C GLU A 139 -24.90 30.58 2.59
N GLU A 140 -23.67 31.08 2.75
CA GLU A 140 -23.32 32.47 2.44
C GLU A 140 -23.61 32.81 0.96
N LEU A 141 -23.23 31.92 0.03
CA LEU A 141 -23.51 32.08 -1.40
C LEU A 141 -25.01 32.00 -1.73
N ARG A 142 -25.77 31.12 -1.07
CA ARG A 142 -27.25 31.04 -1.19
C ARG A 142 -27.92 32.32 -0.70
N THR A 143 -27.43 32.89 0.40
CA THR A 143 -27.90 34.16 0.94
C THR A 143 -27.61 35.30 -0.03
N ALA A 144 -26.36 35.41 -0.52
CA ALA A 144 -25.97 36.40 -1.51
C ALA A 144 -26.75 36.27 -2.84
N GLN A 145 -27.09 35.06 -3.28
CA GLN A 145 -27.94 34.83 -4.45
C GLN A 145 -29.38 35.32 -4.23
N ALA A 146 -29.94 35.11 -3.03
CA ALA A 146 -31.28 35.59 -2.66
C ALA A 146 -31.33 37.13 -2.58
N ASP A 147 -30.34 37.75 -1.92
CA ASP A 147 -30.21 39.21 -1.83
C ASP A 147 -30.01 39.84 -3.23
N ALA A 148 -29.17 39.24 -4.08
CA ALA A 148 -28.98 39.69 -5.46
C ALA A 148 -30.26 39.52 -6.32
N ALA A 149 -31.09 38.51 -6.05
CA ALA A 149 -32.39 38.36 -6.71
C ALA A 149 -33.41 39.41 -6.25
N ALA A 150 -33.48 39.70 -4.95
CA ALA A 150 -34.33 40.75 -4.40
C ALA A 150 -33.92 42.14 -4.91
N GLY A 151 -32.62 42.47 -4.86
CA GLY A 151 -32.08 43.71 -5.40
C GLY A 151 -32.29 43.86 -6.91
N LEU A 152 -32.19 42.78 -7.69
CA LEU A 152 -32.54 42.79 -9.10
C LEU A 152 -34.03 43.09 -9.34
N GLN A 153 -34.93 42.55 -8.51
CA GLN A 153 -36.37 42.83 -8.62
C GLN A 153 -36.73 44.27 -8.23
N GLU A 154 -36.04 44.86 -7.25
CA GLU A 154 -36.12 46.29 -6.94
C GLU A 154 -35.64 47.14 -8.13
N LEU A 155 -34.47 46.81 -8.69
CA LEU A 155 -33.89 47.52 -9.84
C LEU A 155 -34.76 47.40 -11.10
N GLN A 156 -35.40 46.24 -11.35
CA GLN A 156 -36.38 46.08 -12.43
C GLN A 156 -37.59 47.00 -12.24
N THR A 157 -38.10 47.12 -11.01
CA THR A 157 -39.16 48.08 -10.68
C THR A 157 -38.71 49.52 -10.94
N ARG A 158 -37.49 49.88 -10.51
CA ARG A 158 -36.92 51.23 -10.72
C ARG A 158 -36.70 51.56 -12.20
N VAL A 159 -36.26 50.59 -13.02
CA VAL A 159 -36.17 50.73 -14.48
C VAL A 159 -37.54 50.97 -15.11
N ALA A 160 -38.56 50.22 -14.71
CA ALA A 160 -39.93 50.40 -15.21
C ALA A 160 -40.45 51.81 -14.90
N THR A 161 -40.41 52.24 -13.63
CA THR A 161 -40.85 53.57 -13.22
C THR A 161 -40.05 54.70 -13.87
N ALA A 162 -38.72 54.54 -14.05
CA ALA A 162 -37.91 55.53 -14.75
C ALA A 162 -38.25 55.61 -16.25
N THR A 163 -38.58 54.49 -16.89
CA THR A 163 -39.03 54.44 -18.29
C THR A 163 -40.40 55.09 -18.45
N GLU A 164 -41.36 54.76 -17.60
CA GLU A 164 -42.69 55.39 -17.56
C GLU A 164 -42.60 56.91 -17.33
N ALA A 165 -41.67 57.36 -16.47
CA ALA A 165 -41.41 58.76 -16.22
C ALA A 165 -40.79 59.47 -17.44
N ALA A 166 -39.85 58.83 -18.15
CA ALA A 166 -39.27 59.36 -19.38
C ALA A 166 -40.31 59.48 -20.49
N GLU A 167 -41.13 58.44 -20.73
CA GLU A 167 -42.25 58.52 -21.67
C GLU A 167 -43.26 59.61 -21.28
N ALA A 168 -43.55 59.78 -19.97
CA ALA A 168 -44.44 60.83 -19.50
C ALA A 168 -43.84 62.24 -19.69
N ALA A 169 -42.52 62.38 -19.58
CA ALA A 169 -41.81 63.62 -19.87
C ALA A 169 -41.82 63.94 -21.38
N ASP A 170 -41.57 62.97 -22.26
CA ASP A 170 -41.63 63.18 -23.71
C ASP A 170 -43.06 63.48 -24.19
N ARG A 171 -44.08 62.74 -23.70
CA ARG A 171 -45.50 63.05 -23.98
C ARG A 171 -45.87 64.49 -23.56
N ARG A 172 -45.31 65.00 -22.45
CA ARG A 172 -45.48 66.42 -22.05
C ARG A 172 -44.73 67.37 -22.97
N ALA A 173 -43.47 67.09 -23.31
CA ALA A 173 -42.68 67.92 -24.21
C ALA A 173 -43.29 68.01 -25.62
N ALA A 174 -43.84 66.91 -26.13
CA ALA A 174 -44.58 66.86 -27.39
C ALA A 174 -45.87 67.70 -27.35
N ALA A 175 -46.64 67.63 -26.25
CA ALA A 175 -47.82 68.47 -26.06
C ALA A 175 -47.46 69.97 -25.98
N THR A 176 -46.38 70.34 -25.28
CA THR A 176 -45.89 71.73 -25.23
C THR A 176 -45.39 72.23 -26.59
N ARG A 177 -44.78 71.36 -27.43
CA ARG A 177 -44.45 71.72 -28.83
C ARG A 177 -45.71 71.98 -29.66
N ALA A 178 -46.72 71.11 -29.58
CA ALA A 178 -47.96 71.29 -30.33
C ALA A 178 -48.71 72.58 -29.94
N GLU A 179 -48.68 72.97 -28.66
CA GLU A 179 -49.22 74.26 -28.21
C GLU A 179 -48.36 75.44 -28.68
N LEU A 180 -47.02 75.30 -28.72
CA LEU A 180 -46.13 76.32 -29.28
C LEU A 180 -46.40 76.55 -30.78
N ASP A 181 -46.51 75.48 -31.57
CA ASP A 181 -46.82 75.53 -33.01
C ASP A 181 -48.18 76.20 -33.26
N ARG A 182 -49.16 75.89 -32.40
CA ARG A 182 -50.49 76.53 -32.40
C ARG A 182 -50.38 78.03 -32.07
N LEU A 183 -49.72 78.39 -30.97
CA LEU A 183 -49.58 79.79 -30.54
C LEU A 183 -48.81 80.63 -31.57
N SER A 184 -47.80 80.06 -32.20
CA SER A 184 -47.10 80.68 -33.34
C SER A 184 -48.04 80.94 -34.51
N THR A 185 -48.93 79.99 -34.84
CA THR A 185 -49.96 80.15 -35.88
C THR A 185 -51.01 81.21 -35.50
N GLU A 186 -51.43 81.27 -34.23
CA GLU A 186 -52.31 82.34 -33.70
C GLU A 186 -51.62 83.72 -33.83
N ALA A 187 -50.34 83.83 -33.46
CA ALA A 187 -49.57 85.07 -33.55
C ALA A 187 -49.28 85.50 -35.00
N GLU A 188 -48.98 84.57 -35.91
CA GLU A 188 -48.87 84.88 -37.35
C GLU A 188 -50.19 85.41 -37.93
N THR A 189 -51.32 84.86 -37.50
CA THR A 189 -52.64 85.31 -37.94
C THR A 189 -52.91 86.72 -37.41
N ALA A 190 -52.70 86.96 -36.12
CA ALA A 190 -52.84 88.29 -35.50
C ALA A 190 -51.87 89.34 -36.11
N ARG A 191 -50.66 88.94 -36.52
CA ARG A 191 -49.72 89.81 -37.25
C ARG A 191 -50.26 90.24 -38.62
N ARG A 192 -50.95 89.34 -39.34
CA ARG A 192 -51.57 89.66 -40.64
C ARG A 192 -52.79 90.57 -40.44
N GLU A 193 -53.69 90.23 -39.52
CA GLU A 193 -54.85 91.06 -39.18
C GLU A 193 -54.44 92.47 -38.72
N ALA A 194 -53.42 92.59 -37.86
CA ALA A 194 -52.90 93.89 -37.41
C ALA A 194 -52.18 94.68 -38.52
N ALA A 195 -51.61 94.01 -39.53
CA ALA A 195 -51.03 94.66 -40.71
C ALA A 195 -52.13 95.16 -41.67
N GLU A 196 -53.13 94.33 -41.96
CA GLU A 196 -54.31 94.66 -42.78
C GLU A 196 -55.09 95.82 -42.16
N LEU A 197 -55.37 95.79 -40.85
CA LEU A 197 -56.00 96.90 -40.12
C LEU A 197 -55.12 98.17 -40.15
N ALA A 198 -53.79 98.05 -40.04
CA ALA A 198 -52.89 99.19 -40.15
C ALA A 198 -52.76 99.74 -41.59
N GLU A 199 -53.04 98.96 -42.63
CA GLU A 199 -53.17 99.45 -44.01
C GLU A 199 -54.55 100.09 -44.24
N ALA A 200 -55.63 99.49 -43.76
CA ALA A 200 -56.96 100.09 -43.76
C ALA A 200 -56.98 101.43 -42.99
N ALA A 201 -56.29 101.54 -41.86
CA ALA A 201 -56.13 102.80 -41.13
C ALA A 201 -55.40 103.86 -41.95
N ARG A 202 -54.37 103.48 -42.72
CA ARG A 202 -53.62 104.40 -43.58
C ARG A 202 -54.44 104.84 -44.80
N ALA A 203 -55.24 103.94 -45.38
CA ALA A 203 -56.21 104.28 -46.42
C ALA A 203 -57.29 105.24 -45.89
N ALA A 204 -57.96 104.88 -44.78
CA ALA A 204 -59.01 105.71 -44.17
C ALA A 204 -58.51 107.09 -43.70
N ARG A 205 -57.24 107.22 -43.27
CA ARG A 205 -56.63 108.54 -43.01
C ARG A 205 -56.45 109.34 -44.30
N ALA A 206 -55.94 108.74 -45.36
CA ALA A 206 -55.77 109.42 -46.64
C ALA A 206 -57.13 109.83 -47.27
N GLU A 207 -58.17 109.01 -47.10
CA GLU A 207 -59.55 109.32 -47.50
C GLU A 207 -60.12 110.47 -46.65
N ALA A 208 -60.01 110.40 -45.32
CA ALA A 208 -60.48 111.48 -44.43
C ALA A 208 -59.70 112.81 -44.63
N GLU A 209 -58.40 112.76 -44.91
CA GLU A 209 -57.58 113.92 -45.28
C GLU A 209 -58.02 114.51 -46.63
N ALA A 210 -58.38 113.67 -47.61
CA ALA A 210 -58.90 114.11 -48.90
C ALA A 210 -60.33 114.68 -48.81
N GLU A 211 -61.22 114.08 -48.02
CA GLU A 211 -62.55 114.63 -47.74
C GLU A 211 -62.45 115.96 -46.97
N ALA A 212 -61.55 116.07 -45.98
CA ALA A 212 -61.31 117.32 -45.27
C ALA A 212 -60.73 118.42 -46.18
N ALA A 213 -59.86 118.07 -47.13
CA ALA A 213 -59.37 119.00 -48.15
C ALA A 213 -60.50 119.45 -49.09
N SER A 214 -61.31 118.51 -49.59
CA SER A 214 -62.49 118.81 -50.43
C SER A 214 -63.51 119.70 -49.70
N GLY A 215 -63.78 119.42 -48.42
CA GLY A 215 -64.63 120.24 -47.56
C GLY A 215 -64.06 121.64 -47.33
N ALA A 216 -62.74 121.78 -47.13
CA ALA A 216 -62.09 123.08 -47.02
C ALA A 216 -62.10 123.88 -48.33
N GLU A 217 -61.97 123.21 -49.48
CA GLU A 217 -62.15 123.84 -50.81
C GLU A 217 -63.60 124.28 -51.04
N ALA A 218 -64.59 123.49 -50.63
CA ALA A 218 -66.00 123.84 -50.70
C ALA A 218 -66.37 125.00 -49.76
N GLU A 219 -65.87 125.02 -48.52
CA GLU A 219 -66.05 126.15 -47.60
C GLU A 219 -65.35 127.42 -48.10
N ALA A 220 -64.17 127.30 -48.73
CA ALA A 220 -63.48 128.41 -49.37
C ALA A 220 -64.27 128.96 -50.58
N ALA A 221 -64.85 128.08 -51.39
CA ALA A 221 -65.72 128.46 -52.51
C ALA A 221 -67.00 129.16 -52.02
N LEU A 222 -67.67 128.65 -50.98
CA LEU A 222 -68.82 129.30 -50.34
C LEU A 222 -68.46 130.66 -49.72
N ALA A 223 -67.24 130.83 -49.22
CA ALA A 223 -66.72 132.10 -48.73
C ALA A 223 -66.38 133.08 -49.89
N GLU A 224 -65.94 132.59 -51.04
CA GLU A 224 -65.77 133.37 -52.28
C GLU A 224 -67.14 133.85 -52.81
N ASP A 225 -68.12 132.94 -52.88
CA ASP A 225 -69.43 133.27 -53.41
C ASP A 225 -70.28 134.15 -52.48
N ASN A 226 -70.10 134.06 -51.15
CA ASN A 226 -70.68 135.05 -50.24
C ASN A 226 -70.08 136.46 -50.43
N ARG A 227 -68.77 136.58 -50.68
CA ARG A 227 -68.13 137.87 -51.01
C ARG A 227 -68.65 138.42 -52.34
N SER A 228 -68.75 137.57 -53.36
CA SER A 228 -69.36 137.83 -54.67
C SER A 228 -70.83 138.24 -54.58
N ALA A 229 -71.63 137.60 -53.70
CA ALA A 229 -73.02 137.95 -53.45
C ALA A 229 -73.18 139.27 -52.69
N SER A 230 -72.31 139.56 -51.71
CA SER A 230 -72.30 140.86 -51.02
C SER A 230 -72.03 142.00 -51.99
N ALA A 231 -70.98 141.90 -52.81
CA ALA A 231 -70.63 142.94 -53.78
C ALA A 231 -71.78 143.25 -54.77
N ARG A 232 -72.49 142.22 -55.26
CA ARG A 232 -73.68 142.40 -56.12
C ARG A 232 -74.86 143.03 -55.37
N ARG A 233 -74.93 142.89 -54.04
CA ARG A 233 -75.92 143.53 -53.17
C ARG A 233 -75.62 145.02 -53.02
N ASP A 234 -74.35 145.36 -52.83
CA ASP A 234 -73.87 146.74 -52.74
C ASP A 234 -74.04 147.48 -54.08
N GLU A 235 -73.77 146.83 -55.22
CA GLU A 235 -74.09 147.35 -56.55
C GLU A 235 -75.61 147.55 -56.77
N ALA A 236 -76.44 146.61 -56.33
CA ALA A 236 -77.90 146.73 -56.44
C ALA A 236 -78.45 147.90 -55.58
N GLN A 237 -77.84 148.15 -54.42
CA GLN A 237 -78.21 149.27 -53.55
C GLN A 237 -77.76 150.62 -54.15
N ALA A 238 -76.54 150.68 -54.71
CA ALA A 238 -76.06 151.85 -55.47
C ALA A 238 -76.85 152.12 -56.78
N ALA A 239 -77.57 151.12 -57.30
CA ALA A 239 -78.52 151.29 -58.40
C ALA A 239 -79.90 151.79 -57.93
N ALA A 240 -80.34 151.40 -56.72
CA ALA A 240 -81.60 151.86 -56.12
C ALA A 240 -81.56 153.36 -55.79
N GLU A 241 -80.48 153.84 -55.17
CA GLU A 241 -80.30 155.26 -54.80
C GLU A 241 -80.29 156.21 -56.00
N ARG A 242 -80.07 155.70 -57.22
CA ARG A 242 -80.15 156.48 -58.47
C ARG A 242 -81.55 156.50 -59.09
N ALA A 243 -82.47 155.65 -58.64
CA ALA A 243 -83.82 155.54 -59.18
C ALA A 243 -84.85 156.47 -58.49
N GLU A 244 -84.56 156.96 -57.28
CA GLU A 244 -85.49 157.82 -56.52
C GLU A 244 -85.51 159.29 -56.97
N ALA A 245 -84.70 159.67 -57.97
CA ALA A 245 -84.51 161.07 -58.39
C ALA A 245 -85.54 161.62 -59.41
N GLU A 246 -86.26 160.77 -60.15
CA GLU A 246 -87.16 161.21 -61.26
C GLU A 246 -88.60 160.69 -61.11
N GLN A 247 -89.23 161.00 -59.97
CA GLN A 247 -90.59 160.57 -59.61
C GLN A 247 -91.70 161.38 -60.33
N ALA A 248 -91.85 161.26 -61.66
CA ALA A 248 -92.79 162.10 -62.44
C ALA A 248 -93.55 161.45 -63.62
N ALA A 249 -93.63 160.12 -63.74
CA ALA A 249 -94.57 159.46 -64.66
C ALA A 249 -95.00 158.07 -64.12
N ALA A 250 -96.30 157.78 -64.13
CA ALA A 250 -96.87 156.57 -63.50
C ALA A 250 -97.35 155.52 -64.51
N GLU A 251 -97.65 154.31 -64.01
CA GLU A 251 -98.50 153.29 -64.64
C GLU A 251 -98.03 152.64 -65.96
N ALA A 252 -96.72 152.45 -66.13
CA ALA A 252 -96.17 151.53 -67.15
C ALA A 252 -95.38 150.32 -66.60
N LEU A 253 -95.04 150.29 -65.29
CA LEU A 253 -93.97 149.43 -64.76
C LEU A 253 -94.42 148.35 -63.75
N LEU A 254 -95.72 148.07 -63.63
CA LEU A 254 -96.24 147.00 -62.75
C LEU A 254 -96.18 145.58 -63.35
N ALA A 255 -95.75 145.43 -64.61
CA ALA A 255 -95.49 144.13 -65.22
C ALA A 255 -94.05 143.63 -64.98
N ALA A 256 -93.06 144.51 -65.11
CA ALA A 256 -91.63 144.14 -65.06
C ALA A 256 -91.16 143.65 -63.68
N THR A 257 -91.77 144.14 -62.59
CA THR A 257 -91.41 143.76 -61.21
C THR A 257 -91.83 142.33 -60.84
N ARG A 258 -92.81 141.73 -61.53
CA ARG A 258 -93.21 140.33 -61.29
C ARG A 258 -92.19 139.34 -61.84
N GLN A 259 -91.77 139.54 -63.09
CA GLN A 259 -90.74 138.74 -63.76
C GLN A 259 -89.46 138.66 -62.92
N LYS A 260 -89.06 139.78 -62.30
CA LYS A 260 -87.82 139.91 -61.53
C LYS A 260 -87.87 139.28 -60.12
N ILE A 261 -89.03 138.80 -59.67
CA ILE A 261 -89.16 138.02 -58.42
C ILE A 261 -89.09 136.52 -58.73
N GLU A 262 -89.67 136.08 -59.86
CA GLU A 262 -89.51 134.70 -60.35
C GLU A 262 -88.04 134.39 -60.67
N ASP A 263 -87.30 135.37 -61.20
CA ASP A 263 -85.86 135.29 -61.52
C ASP A 263 -84.94 135.12 -60.28
N MET A 264 -85.45 135.35 -59.05
CA MET A 264 -84.71 135.10 -57.81
C MET A 264 -84.97 133.72 -57.19
N ALA A 265 -86.08 133.06 -57.55
CA ALA A 265 -86.43 131.75 -57.03
C ALA A 265 -85.38 130.65 -57.32
N PRO A 266 -84.83 130.48 -58.55
CA PRO A 266 -83.81 129.47 -58.80
C PRO A 266 -82.53 129.74 -58.02
N ARG A 267 -82.15 131.02 -57.84
CA ARG A 267 -80.89 131.40 -57.19
C ARG A 267 -80.90 131.23 -55.67
N LEU A 268 -82.09 131.24 -55.04
CA LEU A 268 -82.21 130.81 -53.64
C LEU A 268 -82.14 129.28 -53.53
N ALA A 269 -82.70 128.55 -54.49
CA ALA A 269 -82.64 127.08 -54.54
C ALA A 269 -81.20 126.57 -54.81
N GLU A 270 -80.41 127.25 -55.63
CA GLU A 270 -78.97 127.00 -55.80
C GLU A 270 -78.20 127.17 -54.48
N ALA A 271 -78.46 128.26 -53.74
CA ALA A 271 -77.81 128.50 -52.45
C ALA A 271 -78.23 127.46 -51.38
N GLU A 272 -79.51 127.07 -51.33
CA GLU A 272 -79.97 126.00 -50.44
C GLU A 272 -79.43 124.61 -50.85
N ALA A 273 -79.19 124.36 -52.15
CA ALA A 273 -78.56 123.13 -52.61
C ALA A 273 -77.09 123.07 -52.17
N ALA A 274 -76.33 124.15 -52.37
CA ALA A 274 -74.92 124.22 -51.95
C ALA A 274 -74.74 124.16 -50.42
N ILE A 275 -75.70 124.66 -49.63
CA ILE A 275 -75.70 124.50 -48.17
C ILE A 275 -75.96 123.04 -47.77
N ARG A 276 -76.90 122.35 -48.43
CA ARG A 276 -77.12 120.90 -48.20
C ARG A 276 -75.89 120.08 -48.59
N GLU A 277 -75.27 120.39 -49.72
CA GLU A 277 -74.03 119.75 -50.18
C GLU A 277 -72.87 119.92 -49.18
N ALA A 278 -72.74 121.10 -48.56
CA ALA A 278 -71.76 121.35 -47.51
C ALA A 278 -72.07 120.64 -46.17
N ASP A 279 -73.35 120.57 -45.78
CA ASP A 279 -73.75 119.85 -44.56
C ASP A 279 -73.71 118.31 -44.75
N ASP A 280 -73.97 117.80 -45.97
CA ASP A 280 -73.76 116.41 -46.36
C ASP A 280 -72.25 116.08 -46.38
N ALA A 281 -71.37 116.98 -46.83
CA ALA A 281 -69.91 116.81 -46.74
C ALA A 281 -69.40 116.82 -45.28
N ARG A 282 -70.01 117.61 -44.39
CA ARG A 282 -69.75 117.57 -42.94
C ARG A 282 -70.27 116.28 -42.29
N ALA A 283 -71.39 115.73 -42.78
CA ALA A 283 -71.86 114.42 -42.36
C ALA A 283 -70.92 113.29 -42.84
N GLY A 284 -70.41 113.38 -44.07
CA GLY A 284 -69.40 112.48 -44.65
C GLY A 284 -68.11 112.46 -43.83
N THR A 285 -67.45 113.61 -43.68
CA THR A 285 -66.23 113.74 -42.85
C THR A 285 -66.44 113.32 -41.40
N GLY A 286 -67.63 113.57 -40.82
CA GLY A 286 -68.00 113.05 -39.50
C GLY A 286 -68.09 111.52 -39.45
N ALA A 287 -68.66 110.88 -40.48
CA ALA A 287 -68.71 109.43 -40.62
C ALA A 287 -67.32 108.83 -40.88
N ALA A 288 -66.50 109.45 -41.74
CA ALA A 288 -65.12 109.04 -42.00
C ALA A 288 -64.26 109.12 -40.74
N THR A 289 -64.41 110.18 -39.92
CA THR A 289 -63.72 110.30 -38.62
C THR A 289 -64.15 109.21 -37.64
N ALA A 290 -65.43 108.85 -37.62
CA ALA A 290 -65.94 107.76 -36.77
C ALA A 290 -65.44 106.37 -37.23
N ALA A 291 -65.45 106.11 -38.54
CA ALA A 291 -64.90 104.89 -39.14
C ALA A 291 -63.39 104.76 -38.93
N LEU A 292 -62.65 105.86 -39.09
CA LEU A 292 -61.22 105.91 -38.79
C LEU A 292 -60.95 105.55 -37.34
N LYS A 293 -61.69 106.15 -36.39
CA LYS A 293 -61.53 105.84 -34.97
C LYS A 293 -61.81 104.36 -34.67
N ASP A 294 -62.87 103.79 -35.22
CA ASP A 294 -63.20 102.36 -35.06
C ASP A 294 -62.09 101.45 -35.62
N ILE A 295 -61.47 101.81 -36.76
CA ILE A 295 -60.30 101.11 -37.29
C ILE A 295 -59.07 101.28 -36.38
N GLU A 296 -58.86 102.45 -35.78
CA GLU A 296 -57.76 102.70 -34.84
C GLU A 296 -57.93 101.93 -33.52
N ASP A 297 -59.11 101.98 -32.90
CA ASP A 297 -59.49 101.22 -31.71
C ASP A 297 -59.32 99.70 -31.98
N ARG A 298 -59.74 99.21 -33.16
CA ARG A 298 -59.51 97.82 -33.60
C ARG A 298 -58.04 97.49 -33.85
N THR A 299 -57.24 98.43 -34.36
CA THR A 299 -55.79 98.24 -34.56
C THR A 299 -55.04 98.15 -33.24
N GLU A 300 -55.41 98.94 -32.23
CA GLU A 300 -54.82 98.87 -30.89
C GLU A 300 -55.21 97.57 -30.18
N ALA A 301 -56.47 97.15 -30.29
CA ALA A 301 -56.92 95.84 -29.81
C ALA A 301 -56.13 94.67 -30.45
N ALA A 302 -55.92 94.70 -31.78
CA ALA A 302 -55.15 93.67 -32.49
C ALA A 302 -53.67 93.63 -32.05
N ARG A 303 -53.04 94.80 -31.83
CA ARG A 303 -51.66 94.88 -31.30
C ARG A 303 -51.55 94.36 -29.87
N SER A 304 -52.54 94.66 -29.03
CA SER A 304 -52.60 94.14 -27.66
C SER A 304 -52.77 92.61 -27.63
N ALA A 305 -53.65 92.07 -28.48
CA ALA A 305 -53.82 90.63 -28.66
C ALA A 305 -52.54 89.94 -29.18
N LEU A 306 -51.82 90.56 -30.11
CA LEU A 306 -50.53 90.07 -30.59
C LEU A 306 -49.48 90.05 -29.47
N ALA A 307 -49.31 91.13 -28.71
CA ALA A 307 -48.36 91.17 -27.60
C ALA A 307 -48.68 90.10 -26.53
N ALA A 308 -49.95 89.84 -26.28
CA ALA A 308 -50.39 88.74 -25.41
C ALA A 308 -50.11 87.34 -26.00
N ALA A 309 -50.20 87.17 -27.33
CA ALA A 309 -49.80 85.92 -28.00
C ALA A 309 -48.29 85.71 -27.94
N GLU A 310 -47.48 86.75 -28.19
CA GLU A 310 -46.01 86.70 -28.10
C GLU A 310 -45.54 86.41 -26.66
N GLY A 311 -46.22 86.96 -25.65
CA GLY A 311 -46.00 86.58 -24.24
C GLY A 311 -46.30 85.11 -23.96
N ARG A 312 -47.46 84.58 -24.41
CA ARG A 312 -47.80 83.15 -24.28
C ARG A 312 -46.78 82.25 -24.98
N ILE A 313 -46.25 82.65 -26.14
CA ILE A 313 -45.18 81.92 -26.84
C ILE A 313 -43.93 81.83 -25.95
N ALA A 314 -43.42 82.95 -25.45
CA ALA A 314 -42.21 82.98 -24.62
C ALA A 314 -42.33 82.15 -23.32
N GLU A 315 -43.50 82.18 -22.66
CA GLU A 315 -43.79 81.31 -21.52
C GLU A 315 -43.79 79.81 -21.91
N THR A 316 -44.32 79.49 -23.10
CA THR A 316 -44.39 78.12 -23.63
C THR A 316 -43.02 77.60 -24.08
N GLU A 317 -42.15 78.45 -24.62
CA GLU A 317 -40.75 78.12 -24.92
C GLU A 317 -39.95 77.83 -23.65
N ALA A 318 -40.08 78.68 -22.62
CA ALA A 318 -39.44 78.45 -21.32
C ALA A 318 -39.94 77.15 -20.66
N ALA A 319 -41.25 76.87 -20.75
CA ALA A 319 -41.82 75.60 -20.32
C ALA A 319 -41.29 74.40 -21.13
N LEU A 320 -41.08 74.55 -22.45
CA LEU A 320 -40.55 73.49 -23.30
C LEU A 320 -39.11 73.13 -22.95
N GLU A 321 -38.23 74.10 -22.66
CA GLU A 321 -36.87 73.79 -22.21
C GLU A 321 -36.84 73.15 -20.82
N ALA A 322 -37.73 73.56 -19.91
CA ALA A 322 -37.91 72.84 -18.65
C ALA A 322 -38.32 71.37 -18.88
N ARG A 323 -39.20 71.08 -19.85
CA ARG A 323 -39.57 69.70 -20.22
C ARG A 323 -38.47 68.94 -20.97
N ARG A 324 -37.60 69.61 -21.73
CA ARG A 324 -36.39 69.00 -22.31
C ARG A 324 -35.41 68.59 -21.21
N ALA A 325 -35.21 69.41 -20.19
CA ALA A 325 -34.40 69.08 -19.02
C ALA A 325 -35.00 67.93 -18.19
N ASP A 326 -36.32 67.95 -17.92
CA ASP A 326 -37.03 66.84 -17.25
C ASP A 326 -36.82 65.50 -17.98
N LEU A 327 -36.98 65.49 -19.31
CA LEU A 327 -36.81 64.30 -20.15
C LEU A 327 -35.37 63.78 -20.09
N ALA A 328 -34.38 64.66 -20.28
CA ALA A 328 -32.97 64.28 -20.24
C ALA A 328 -32.57 63.68 -18.87
N ALA A 329 -33.12 64.21 -17.77
CA ALA A 329 -32.92 63.66 -16.43
C ALA A 329 -33.60 62.28 -16.26
N ALA A 330 -34.82 62.11 -16.76
CA ALA A 330 -35.52 60.82 -16.71
C ALA A 330 -34.83 59.74 -17.55
N GLU A 331 -34.36 60.07 -18.76
CA GLU A 331 -33.57 59.16 -19.59
C GLU A 331 -32.21 58.80 -18.96
N ALA A 332 -31.60 59.72 -18.21
CA ALA A 332 -30.36 59.44 -17.48
C ALA A 332 -30.62 58.44 -16.33
N ALA A 333 -31.67 58.67 -15.54
CA ALA A 333 -32.09 57.78 -14.46
C ALA A 333 -32.47 56.37 -14.98
N ALA A 334 -33.16 56.28 -16.13
CA ALA A 334 -33.50 55.01 -16.76
C ALA A 334 -32.24 54.23 -17.22
N ARG A 335 -31.25 54.93 -17.79
CA ARG A 335 -29.95 54.35 -18.18
C ARG A 335 -29.14 53.87 -16.97
N GLU A 336 -29.09 54.66 -15.89
CA GLU A 336 -28.40 54.30 -14.65
C GLU A 336 -29.04 53.08 -13.98
N ALA A 337 -30.37 53.06 -13.84
CA ALA A 337 -31.10 51.92 -13.30
C ALA A 337 -30.91 50.65 -14.16
N GLY A 338 -30.85 50.79 -15.50
CA GLY A 338 -30.57 49.69 -16.41
C GLY A 338 -29.17 49.11 -16.21
N ALA A 339 -28.14 49.96 -16.15
CA ALA A 339 -26.76 49.54 -15.88
C ALA A 339 -26.61 48.85 -14.51
N ALA A 340 -27.29 49.36 -13.48
CA ALA A 340 -27.34 48.73 -12.16
C ALA A 340 -28.02 47.34 -12.21
N ALA A 341 -29.12 47.20 -12.95
CA ALA A 341 -29.80 45.91 -13.12
C ALA A 341 -28.92 44.87 -13.84
N ASP A 342 -28.14 45.28 -14.86
CA ASP A 342 -27.20 44.37 -15.54
C ASP A 342 -25.97 44.01 -14.68
N ALA A 343 -25.49 44.94 -13.84
CA ALA A 343 -24.49 44.63 -12.81
C ALA A 343 -25.01 43.61 -11.78
N ALA A 344 -26.25 43.77 -11.29
CA ALA A 344 -26.90 42.81 -10.39
C ALA A 344 -27.07 41.42 -11.04
N ARG A 345 -27.45 41.36 -12.32
CA ARG A 345 -27.48 40.10 -13.10
C ARG A 345 -26.11 39.44 -13.21
N ALA A 346 -25.04 40.23 -13.36
CA ALA A 346 -23.67 39.70 -13.41
C ALA A 346 -23.23 39.15 -12.05
N ALA A 347 -23.43 39.89 -10.96
CA ALA A 347 -23.13 39.44 -9.60
C ALA A 347 -23.89 38.16 -9.23
N ARG A 348 -25.19 38.07 -9.57
CA ARG A 348 -26.00 36.86 -9.36
C ARG A 348 -25.42 35.65 -10.09
N ARG A 349 -25.04 35.79 -11.37
CA ARG A 349 -24.40 34.68 -12.13
C ARG A 349 -23.06 34.24 -11.53
N GLN A 350 -22.29 35.17 -10.97
CA GLN A 350 -21.04 34.86 -10.27
C GLN A 350 -21.29 34.08 -8.97
N ALA A 351 -22.31 34.47 -8.19
CA ALA A 351 -22.73 33.71 -7.00
C ALA A 351 -23.24 32.31 -7.36
N GLU A 352 -24.03 32.18 -8.44
CA GLU A 352 -24.52 30.89 -8.96
C GLU A 352 -23.37 29.97 -9.40
N ALA A 353 -22.36 30.50 -10.09
CA ALA A 353 -21.16 29.74 -10.47
C ALA A 353 -20.33 29.31 -9.25
N GLY A 354 -20.13 30.22 -8.27
CA GLY A 354 -19.43 29.91 -7.03
C GLY A 354 -20.14 28.84 -6.19
N ALA A 355 -21.48 28.87 -6.14
CA ALA A 355 -22.28 27.86 -5.45
C ALA A 355 -22.19 26.48 -6.13
N GLN A 356 -22.10 26.43 -7.46
CA GLN A 356 -21.86 25.19 -8.21
C GLN A 356 -20.45 24.63 -7.95
N GLU A 357 -19.43 25.48 -7.92
CA GLU A 357 -18.06 25.07 -7.57
C GLU A 357 -17.99 24.54 -6.12
N ALA A 358 -18.57 25.26 -5.15
CA ALA A 358 -18.62 24.84 -3.76
C ALA A 358 -19.38 23.51 -3.58
N THR A 359 -20.48 23.31 -4.30
CA THR A 359 -21.23 22.04 -4.30
C THR A 359 -20.38 20.89 -4.88
N GLY A 360 -19.69 21.11 -6.00
CA GLY A 360 -18.80 20.10 -6.58
C GLY A 360 -17.62 19.74 -5.66
N ARG A 361 -17.07 20.72 -4.94
CA ARG A 361 -16.04 20.51 -3.91
C ARG A 361 -16.58 19.77 -2.69
N LEU A 362 -17.81 20.06 -2.25
CA LEU A 362 -18.47 19.33 -1.16
C LEU A 362 -18.60 17.84 -1.50
N THR A 363 -19.16 17.49 -2.66
CA THR A 363 -19.29 16.09 -3.09
C THR A 363 -17.93 15.38 -3.19
N GLY A 364 -16.88 16.07 -3.65
CA GLY A 364 -15.52 15.51 -3.66
C GLY A 364 -14.97 15.22 -2.26
N ILE A 365 -15.28 16.06 -1.27
CA ILE A 365 -14.90 15.83 0.13
C ILE A 365 -15.78 14.77 0.81
N GLU A 366 -17.06 14.67 0.45
CA GLU A 366 -17.95 13.60 0.93
C GLU A 366 -17.44 12.23 0.46
N THR A 367 -17.06 12.08 -0.82
CA THR A 367 -16.40 10.86 -1.32
C THR A 367 -15.07 10.59 -0.63
N ALA A 368 -14.21 11.60 -0.47
CA ALA A 368 -12.93 11.43 0.22
C ALA A 368 -13.10 11.04 1.71
N LEU A 369 -14.18 11.49 2.36
CA LEU A 369 -14.52 11.11 3.73
C LEU A 369 -15.00 9.65 3.80
N GLU A 370 -15.81 9.19 2.83
CA GLU A 370 -16.21 7.79 2.72
C GLU A 370 -15.01 6.86 2.47
N GLU A 371 -14.12 7.23 1.54
CA GLU A 371 -12.88 6.50 1.27
C GLU A 371 -11.96 6.44 2.50
N ALA A 372 -11.77 7.58 3.20
CA ALA A 372 -10.96 7.63 4.41
C ALA A 372 -11.58 6.85 5.59
N MET A 373 -12.92 6.81 5.72
CA MET A 373 -13.60 5.99 6.73
C MET A 373 -13.45 4.49 6.43
N ALA A 374 -13.51 4.09 5.16
CA ALA A 374 -13.25 2.71 4.75
C ALA A 374 -11.79 2.29 5.04
N ALA A 375 -10.83 3.16 4.73
CA ALA A 375 -9.42 2.92 5.02
C ALA A 375 -9.12 2.85 6.53
N GLU A 376 -9.74 3.71 7.35
CA GLU A 376 -9.58 3.68 8.82
C GLU A 376 -10.23 2.44 9.45
N ALA A 377 -11.31 1.91 8.85
CA ALA A 377 -11.88 0.62 9.22
C ALA A 377 -10.94 -0.54 8.85
N GLU A 378 -10.41 -0.59 7.62
CA GLU A 378 -9.48 -1.64 7.21
C GLU A 378 -8.18 -1.62 8.06
N ALA A 379 -7.66 -0.44 8.38
CA ALA A 379 -6.50 -0.30 9.27
C ALA A 379 -6.79 -0.81 10.70
N ARG A 380 -8.00 -0.57 11.23
CA ARG A 380 -8.45 -1.15 12.51
C ARG A 380 -8.53 -2.67 12.46
N ASP A 381 -9.12 -3.24 11.41
CA ASP A 381 -9.27 -4.69 11.26
C ASP A 381 -7.89 -5.36 11.13
N ARG A 382 -6.96 -4.75 10.36
CA ARG A 382 -5.54 -5.14 10.31
C ARG A 382 -4.89 -5.08 11.71
N ALA A 383 -5.11 -4.01 12.47
CA ALA A 383 -4.56 -3.86 13.81
C ALA A 383 -5.17 -4.85 14.83
N GLU A 384 -6.44 -5.23 14.71
CA GLU A 384 -7.04 -6.25 15.57
C GLU A 384 -6.51 -7.66 15.25
N ALA A 385 -6.39 -8.00 13.96
CA ALA A 385 -5.76 -9.23 13.52
C ALA A 385 -4.29 -9.33 13.99
N ALA A 386 -3.53 -8.24 13.86
CA ALA A 386 -2.16 -8.16 14.36
C ALA A 386 -2.09 -8.21 15.90
N ARG A 387 -3.09 -7.70 16.63
CA ARG A 387 -3.18 -7.82 18.11
C ARG A 387 -3.38 -9.26 18.53
N ALA A 388 -4.26 -9.99 17.87
CA ALA A 388 -4.44 -11.42 18.10
C ALA A 388 -3.16 -12.22 17.77
N ALA A 389 -2.50 -11.90 16.65
CA ALA A 389 -1.25 -12.53 16.24
C ALA A 389 -0.10 -12.26 17.25
N ALA A 390 0.09 -11.01 17.67
CA ALA A 390 1.12 -10.66 18.64
C ALA A 390 0.85 -11.25 20.04
N ALA A 391 -0.41 -11.26 20.51
CA ALA A 391 -0.77 -11.91 21.78
C ALA A 391 -0.53 -13.43 21.74
N THR A 392 -0.77 -14.07 20.59
CA THR A 392 -0.44 -15.48 20.36
C THR A 392 1.08 -15.68 20.38
N ALA A 393 1.84 -14.84 19.66
CA ALA A 393 3.29 -14.89 19.62
C ALA A 393 3.92 -14.62 21.00
N GLU A 394 3.36 -13.71 21.82
CA GLU A 394 3.79 -13.49 23.21
C GLU A 394 3.54 -14.72 24.10
N ALA A 395 2.37 -15.35 23.99
CA ALA A 395 2.06 -16.57 24.74
C ALA A 395 2.97 -17.74 24.34
N GLU A 396 3.23 -17.90 23.04
CA GLU A 396 4.21 -18.87 22.53
C GLU A 396 5.62 -18.54 23.02
N ALA A 397 6.06 -17.29 22.92
CA ALA A 397 7.36 -16.80 23.38
C ALA A 397 7.58 -17.04 24.89
N ALA A 398 6.56 -16.83 25.73
CA ALA A 398 6.63 -17.13 27.15
C ALA A 398 6.79 -18.64 27.41
N ALA A 399 5.91 -19.46 26.82
CA ALA A 399 5.99 -20.92 26.92
C ALA A 399 7.28 -21.50 26.28
N LEU A 400 7.91 -20.77 25.37
CA LEU A 400 9.17 -21.10 24.71
C LEU A 400 10.37 -20.69 25.56
N ALA A 401 10.36 -19.51 26.19
CA ALA A 401 11.39 -19.07 27.13
C ALA A 401 11.48 -20.01 28.35
N ASP A 402 10.35 -20.53 28.83
CA ASP A 402 10.32 -21.56 29.87
C ASP A 402 10.94 -22.89 29.38
N ARG A 403 10.66 -23.31 28.14
CA ARG A 403 11.28 -24.48 27.50
C ARG A 403 12.77 -24.30 27.29
N VAL A 404 13.24 -23.12 26.85
CA VAL A 404 14.67 -22.80 26.70
C VAL A 404 15.37 -22.80 28.05
N ARG A 405 14.74 -22.31 29.12
CA ARG A 405 15.31 -22.35 30.48
C ARG A 405 15.45 -23.78 31.00
N ALA A 406 14.48 -24.65 30.73
CA ALA A 406 14.56 -26.08 31.04
C ALA A 406 15.63 -26.79 30.19
N ALA A 407 15.65 -26.55 28.88
CA ALA A 407 16.64 -27.09 27.95
C ALA A 407 18.07 -26.63 28.27
N GLY A 408 18.26 -25.40 28.78
CA GLY A 408 19.54 -24.92 29.28
C GLY A 408 20.03 -25.72 30.48
N ALA A 409 19.17 -25.95 31.48
CA ALA A 409 19.50 -26.78 32.64
C ALA A 409 19.77 -28.26 32.24
N GLU A 410 19.02 -28.80 31.27
CA GLU A 410 19.26 -30.15 30.72
C GLU A 410 20.59 -30.22 29.96
N LYS A 411 20.90 -29.21 29.14
CA LYS A 411 22.17 -29.06 28.41
C LYS A 411 23.37 -28.96 29.35
N ASP A 412 23.27 -28.17 30.42
CA ASP A 412 24.33 -28.04 31.43
C ASP A 412 24.55 -29.36 32.19
N ALA A 413 23.46 -30.07 32.53
CA ALA A 413 23.53 -31.41 33.12
C ALA A 413 24.15 -32.44 32.15
N LEU A 414 23.71 -32.48 30.89
CA LEU A 414 24.27 -33.35 29.86
C LEU A 414 25.74 -33.05 29.58
N GLN A 415 26.17 -31.78 29.62
CA GLN A 415 27.59 -31.43 29.50
C GLN A 415 28.42 -31.96 30.68
N ALA A 416 27.89 -31.89 31.92
CA ALA A 416 28.53 -32.48 33.09
C ALA A 416 28.57 -34.02 33.00
N GLU A 417 27.51 -34.66 32.50
CA GLU A 417 27.48 -36.11 32.26
C GLU A 417 28.43 -36.54 31.13
N ILE A 418 28.51 -35.79 30.02
CA ILE A 418 29.47 -36.00 28.92
C ILE A 418 30.90 -35.88 29.45
N ALA A 419 31.21 -34.87 30.27
CA ALA A 419 32.54 -34.72 30.86
C ALA A 419 32.89 -35.89 31.79
N LYS A 420 31.95 -36.34 32.62
CA LYS A 420 32.07 -37.51 33.50
C LYS A 420 32.20 -38.82 32.71
N ALA A 421 31.44 -38.98 31.63
CA ALA A 421 31.48 -40.14 30.74
C ALA A 421 32.82 -40.22 30.00
N ARG A 422 33.33 -39.10 29.45
CA ARG A 422 34.67 -39.01 28.85
C ARG A 422 35.77 -39.36 29.86
N ALA A 423 35.74 -38.81 31.07
CA ALA A 423 36.69 -39.18 32.13
C ALA A 423 36.58 -40.68 32.53
N THR A 424 35.38 -41.26 32.48
CA THR A 424 35.15 -42.68 32.75
C THR A 424 35.64 -43.57 31.59
N LEU A 425 35.47 -43.13 30.34
CA LEU A 425 36.01 -43.78 29.14
C LEU A 425 37.54 -43.78 29.14
N ASP A 426 38.18 -42.67 29.49
CA ASP A 426 39.63 -42.59 29.57
C ASP A 426 40.20 -43.45 30.70
N ARG A 427 39.48 -43.57 31.82
CA ARG A 427 39.80 -44.56 32.85
C ARG A 427 39.60 -46.00 32.36
N LEU A 428 38.49 -46.32 31.70
CA LEU A 428 38.23 -47.66 31.16
C LEU A 428 39.23 -48.05 30.06
N ARG A 429 39.75 -47.08 29.29
CA ARG A 429 40.88 -47.27 28.36
C ARG A 429 42.15 -47.63 29.12
N GLN A 430 42.52 -46.86 30.15
CA GLN A 430 43.69 -47.16 31.00
C GLN A 430 43.57 -48.52 31.70
N ASP A 431 42.40 -48.85 32.26
CA ASP A 431 42.11 -50.15 32.88
C ASP A 431 42.20 -51.30 31.85
N THR A 432 41.72 -51.08 30.61
CA THR A 432 41.79 -52.06 29.51
C THR A 432 43.23 -52.25 29.00
N GLU A 433 44.01 -51.18 28.88
CA GLU A 433 45.44 -51.26 28.58
C GLU A 433 46.20 -51.99 29.69
N ALA A 434 45.93 -51.67 30.96
CA ALA A 434 46.55 -52.34 32.10
C ALA A 434 46.21 -53.84 32.13
N ALA A 435 44.93 -54.21 31.95
CA ALA A 435 44.50 -55.60 31.85
C ALA A 435 45.13 -56.33 30.65
N THR A 436 45.31 -55.63 29.51
CA THR A 436 46.00 -56.19 28.33
C THR A 436 47.48 -56.45 28.64
N ARG A 437 48.18 -55.49 29.26
CA ARG A 437 49.58 -55.65 29.70
C ARG A 437 49.72 -56.77 30.73
N MET A 438 48.79 -56.90 31.68
CA MET A 438 48.77 -57.99 32.67
C MET A 438 48.56 -59.35 32.01
N ARG A 439 47.61 -59.47 31.06
CA ARG A 439 47.41 -60.71 30.28
C ARG A 439 48.68 -61.07 29.50
N ASP A 440 49.31 -60.10 28.85
CA ASP A 440 50.49 -60.34 28.01
C ASP A 440 51.73 -60.66 28.86
N GLN A 441 51.84 -60.08 30.07
CA GLN A 441 52.84 -60.46 31.08
C GLN A 441 52.58 -61.88 31.62
N ALA A 442 51.37 -62.19 32.10
CA ALA A 442 51.02 -63.53 32.61
C ALA A 442 51.22 -64.61 31.54
N ARG A 443 50.95 -64.30 30.27
CA ARG A 443 51.25 -65.15 29.13
C ARG A 443 52.76 -65.33 28.92
N ALA A 444 53.55 -64.25 28.95
CA ALA A 444 55.01 -64.34 28.83
C ALA A 444 55.65 -65.10 30.00
N GLU A 445 55.12 -64.95 31.21
CA GLU A 445 55.51 -65.71 32.41
C GLU A 445 55.11 -67.19 32.29
N ALA A 446 53.93 -67.50 31.74
CA ALA A 446 53.51 -68.87 31.46
C ALA A 446 54.33 -69.54 30.35
N ASP A 447 54.64 -68.83 29.26
CA ASP A 447 55.51 -69.31 28.19
C ASP A 447 56.95 -69.52 28.71
N THR A 448 57.42 -68.64 29.61
CA THR A 448 58.72 -68.79 30.30
C THR A 448 58.72 -69.97 31.26
N ALA A 449 57.69 -70.13 32.10
CA ALA A 449 57.56 -71.28 33.00
C ALA A 449 57.43 -72.62 32.24
N MET A 450 56.80 -72.62 31.07
CA MET A 450 56.79 -73.77 30.16
C MET A 450 58.12 -73.97 29.43
N ALA A 451 58.95 -72.94 29.24
CA ALA A 451 60.31 -73.09 28.73
C ALA A 451 61.25 -73.66 29.81
N ASP A 452 61.24 -73.08 31.01
CA ASP A 452 61.98 -73.55 32.19
C ASP A 452 61.60 -74.99 32.58
N GLY A 453 60.30 -75.31 32.57
CA GLY A 453 59.81 -76.67 32.82
C GLY A 453 60.30 -77.67 31.77
N ARG A 454 60.40 -77.26 30.48
CA ARG A 454 60.99 -78.08 29.42
C ARG A 454 62.51 -78.22 29.57
N ALA A 455 63.22 -77.15 29.95
CA ALA A 455 64.66 -77.18 30.20
C ALA A 455 65.01 -78.10 31.38
N ARG A 456 64.30 -77.97 32.51
CA ARG A 456 64.49 -78.83 33.70
C ARG A 456 64.09 -80.28 33.41
N ALA A 457 63.04 -80.52 32.63
CA ALA A 457 62.69 -81.88 32.19
C ALA A 457 63.79 -82.50 31.31
N ALA A 458 64.46 -81.71 30.45
CA ALA A 458 65.62 -82.19 29.71
C ALA A 458 66.81 -82.47 30.64
N THR A 459 67.12 -81.59 31.59
CA THR A 459 68.17 -81.83 32.61
C THR A 459 67.92 -83.13 33.38
N LEU A 460 66.70 -83.36 33.86
CA LEU A 460 66.33 -84.57 34.60
C LEU A 460 66.39 -85.84 33.74
N VAL A 461 66.17 -85.74 32.43
CA VAL A 461 66.38 -86.87 31.49
C VAL A 461 67.86 -87.18 31.31
N GLU A 462 68.73 -86.17 31.24
CA GLU A 462 70.19 -86.40 31.17
C GLU A 462 70.77 -86.84 32.53
N GLU A 463 70.25 -86.37 33.66
CA GLU A 463 70.61 -86.86 35.01
C GLU A 463 70.16 -88.31 35.22
N ALA A 464 68.95 -88.68 34.75
CA ALA A 464 68.48 -90.05 34.77
C ALA A 464 69.29 -90.97 33.85
N ARG A 465 69.80 -90.46 32.72
CA ARG A 465 70.77 -91.17 31.86
C ARG A 465 72.10 -91.36 32.56
N ALA A 466 72.68 -90.32 33.14
CA ALA A 466 73.94 -90.40 33.89
C ALA A 466 73.84 -91.39 35.06
N MET A 467 72.74 -91.38 35.83
CA MET A 467 72.51 -92.37 36.89
C MET A 467 72.25 -93.78 36.36
N ALA A 468 71.69 -93.95 35.16
CA ALA A 468 71.59 -95.25 34.52
C ALA A 468 72.98 -95.77 34.09
N GLU A 469 73.81 -94.92 33.49
CA GLU A 469 75.19 -95.24 33.09
C GLU A 469 76.07 -95.56 34.32
N GLU A 470 75.95 -94.83 35.43
CA GLU A 470 76.62 -95.17 36.70
C GLU A 470 76.10 -96.50 37.28
N ARG A 471 74.79 -96.75 37.26
CA ARG A 471 74.19 -98.01 37.74
C ARG A 471 74.62 -99.20 36.85
N GLU A 472 74.78 -99.00 35.54
CA GLU A 472 75.28 -99.99 34.59
C GLU A 472 76.78 -100.31 34.82
N GLN A 473 77.64 -99.30 34.91
CA GLN A 473 79.06 -99.48 35.28
C GLN A 473 79.22 -100.15 36.66
N ALA A 474 78.37 -99.81 37.63
CA ALA A 474 78.35 -100.46 38.93
C ALA A 474 77.85 -101.91 38.88
N ALA A 475 76.98 -102.25 37.92
CA ALA A 475 76.56 -103.63 37.66
C ALA A 475 77.66 -104.44 36.98
N GLU A 476 78.33 -103.90 35.95
CA GLU A 476 79.50 -104.51 35.30
C GLU A 476 80.63 -104.76 36.31
N ALA A 477 80.96 -103.78 37.17
CA ALA A 477 81.94 -103.93 38.23
C ALA A 477 81.55 -105.00 39.27
N ARG A 478 80.25 -105.21 39.51
CA ARG A 478 79.75 -106.31 40.35
C ARG A 478 79.84 -107.66 39.66
N VAL A 479 79.58 -107.74 38.35
CA VAL A 479 79.74 -108.97 37.55
C VAL A 479 81.21 -109.39 37.51
N ALA A 480 82.13 -108.50 37.12
CA ALA A 480 83.57 -108.76 37.17
C ALA A 480 84.04 -109.11 38.60
N GLY A 481 83.48 -108.43 39.61
CA GLY A 481 83.70 -108.71 41.03
C GLY A 481 83.10 -110.02 41.54
N LEU A 482 82.26 -110.71 40.77
CA LEU A 482 81.73 -112.05 41.02
C LEU A 482 82.49 -113.11 40.21
N GLU A 483 82.86 -112.84 38.96
CA GLU A 483 83.73 -113.70 38.15
C GLU A 483 85.09 -113.91 38.82
N ALA A 484 85.69 -112.84 39.36
CA ALA A 484 86.92 -112.91 40.16
C ALA A 484 86.77 -113.75 41.45
N ARG A 485 85.54 -113.92 41.98
CA ARG A 485 85.25 -114.81 43.11
C ARG A 485 85.01 -116.24 42.64
N ALA A 486 84.39 -116.45 41.48
CA ALA A 486 84.20 -117.77 40.88
C ALA A 486 85.55 -118.42 40.53
N THR A 487 86.49 -117.68 39.92
CA THR A 487 87.86 -118.19 39.68
C THR A 487 88.61 -118.49 40.97
N ARG A 488 88.42 -117.69 42.02
CA ARG A 488 89.06 -117.94 43.33
C ARG A 488 88.50 -119.19 44.00
N LEU A 489 87.16 -119.32 44.03
CA LEU A 489 86.47 -120.50 44.56
C LEU A 489 86.84 -121.78 43.80
N ALA A 490 87.05 -121.70 42.48
CA ALA A 490 87.56 -122.82 41.70
C ALA A 490 88.96 -123.26 42.16
N SER A 491 89.88 -122.32 42.44
CA SER A 491 91.20 -122.64 42.98
C SER A 491 91.16 -123.21 44.41
N ASP A 492 90.24 -122.73 45.25
CA ASP A 492 90.05 -123.25 46.62
C ASP A 492 89.46 -124.68 46.61
N ILE A 493 88.55 -124.98 45.67
CA ILE A 493 88.00 -126.33 45.44
C ILE A 493 89.10 -127.29 44.95
N GLU A 494 90.02 -126.84 44.10
CA GLU A 494 91.12 -127.67 43.61
C GLU A 494 92.20 -127.92 44.67
N ALA A 495 92.43 -126.96 45.58
CA ALA A 495 93.26 -127.15 46.77
C ALA A 495 92.65 -128.16 47.76
N ALA A 496 91.34 -128.07 48.01
CA ALA A 496 90.63 -128.98 48.92
C ALA A 496 90.58 -130.44 48.42
N ARG A 497 90.53 -130.65 47.09
CA ARG A 497 90.43 -131.97 46.45
C ARG A 497 91.65 -132.91 46.61
N ARG A 498 92.74 -132.46 47.25
CA ARG A 498 93.92 -133.30 47.50
C ARG A 498 93.91 -134.05 48.83
N LEU A 499 92.86 -133.91 49.66
CA LEU A 499 92.92 -134.29 51.08
C LEU A 499 91.77 -135.14 51.67
N LEU A 500 90.92 -135.81 50.87
CA LEU A 500 90.34 -137.15 51.13
C LEU A 500 89.44 -137.60 49.93
N PRO A 501 89.06 -138.89 49.80
CA PRO A 501 88.37 -139.44 48.61
C PRO A 501 86.83 -139.43 48.67
N ASP A 502 86.21 -139.90 47.59
CA ASP A 502 84.78 -139.80 47.26
C ASP A 502 83.76 -140.35 48.26
N ALA A 503 82.62 -139.65 48.33
CA ALA A 503 81.31 -140.24 48.62
C ALA A 503 80.25 -139.57 47.73
N SER A 504 79.62 -140.33 46.83
CA SER A 504 78.65 -139.84 45.84
C SER A 504 77.20 -140.16 46.22
N GLN A 505 76.26 -139.24 45.92
CA GLN A 505 74.83 -139.45 45.61
C GLN A 505 74.14 -138.07 45.42
N THR A 506 73.66 -137.66 44.24
CA THR A 506 72.40 -137.99 43.49
C THR A 506 71.11 -137.32 44.00
N GLY A 507 70.35 -136.70 43.08
CA GLY A 507 68.97 -136.20 43.27
C GLY A 507 68.76 -134.79 42.68
N THR A 508 68.34 -134.55 41.42
CA THR A 508 67.14 -134.92 40.60
C THR A 508 65.83 -134.19 40.98
N GLY A 509 65.12 -133.64 39.98
CA GLY A 509 63.79 -133.00 40.13
C GLY A 509 63.85 -131.49 39.81
N THR A 510 63.74 -130.97 38.58
CA THR A 510 62.88 -131.27 37.40
C THR A 510 61.50 -130.61 37.46
N SER A 511 61.20 -129.74 36.47
CA SER A 511 59.89 -129.11 36.15
C SER A 511 59.27 -128.20 37.24
N GLY A 512 58.37 -127.25 36.91
CA GLY A 512 57.67 -127.00 35.65
C GLY A 512 57.28 -125.52 35.43
N PRO A 513 56.45 -125.20 34.41
CA PRO A 513 56.42 -123.86 33.79
C PRO A 513 55.05 -123.16 33.89
N GLU A 514 54.82 -122.21 32.96
CA GLU A 514 53.54 -121.65 32.47
C GLU A 514 53.07 -120.29 33.04
N THR A 515 53.07 -119.29 32.14
CA THR A 515 51.88 -118.58 31.57
C THR A 515 50.47 -118.90 32.13
N PRO A 516 49.43 -118.03 31.97
CA PRO A 516 49.26 -117.00 30.91
C PRO A 516 48.52 -115.67 31.29
N ALA A 517 48.28 -114.82 30.27
CA ALA A 517 47.02 -114.10 29.98
C ALA A 517 46.49 -112.97 30.91
N ALA A 518 45.58 -112.08 30.48
CA ALA A 518 45.28 -111.49 29.15
C ALA A 518 44.21 -110.38 29.28
N ALA A 519 43.98 -109.62 28.20
CA ALA A 519 42.74 -108.90 27.84
C ALA A 519 42.34 -107.62 28.65
N ALA A 520 41.54 -106.67 28.13
CA ALA A 520 41.24 -106.23 26.75
C ALA A 520 40.34 -104.94 26.76
N VAL A 521 39.89 -104.51 25.56
CA VAL A 521 38.67 -103.69 25.26
C VAL A 521 38.77 -102.14 25.21
N MET A 522 39.04 -101.65 23.99
CA MET A 522 38.29 -100.66 23.17
C MET A 522 37.85 -99.25 23.68
N ALA A 523 37.86 -98.29 22.72
CA ALA A 523 37.20 -96.96 22.75
C ALA A 523 35.73 -97.03 22.22
N PRO A 524 34.95 -95.92 21.97
CA PRO A 524 35.22 -95.01 20.81
C PRO A 524 34.58 -93.56 20.80
N SER A 525 34.85 -92.82 19.71
CA SER A 525 33.96 -91.86 18.98
C SER A 525 33.68 -90.40 19.43
N SER A 526 33.44 -89.55 18.42
CA SER A 526 32.84 -88.19 18.44
C SER A 526 31.81 -88.07 17.29
N PRO A 527 30.84 -87.12 17.31
CA PRO A 527 30.98 -85.81 16.61
C PRO A 527 30.16 -84.68 17.35
N ALA A 528 29.69 -83.53 16.83
CA ALA A 528 29.67 -82.85 15.51
C ALA A 528 29.52 -81.30 15.68
N PRO A 529 29.86 -80.46 14.69
CA PRO A 529 29.64 -79.00 14.73
C PRO A 529 28.32 -78.53 14.05
N GLY A 530 27.72 -77.45 14.54
CA GLY A 530 26.50 -76.84 13.99
C GLY A 530 26.75 -75.60 13.11
N ALA A 531 25.93 -75.44 12.06
CA ALA A 531 26.05 -74.34 11.09
C ALA A 531 25.26 -73.08 11.47
N ARG A 532 25.71 -71.91 10.99
CA ARG A 532 24.92 -70.66 10.96
C ARG A 532 24.35 -70.44 9.56
N PRO A 533 23.07 -70.09 9.38
CA PRO A 533 22.53 -69.66 8.10
C PRO A 533 22.99 -68.23 7.77
N ALA A 534 23.30 -67.97 6.50
CA ALA A 534 23.47 -66.61 5.97
C ALA A 534 22.09 -66.01 5.62
N TYR A 535 21.94 -64.69 5.77
CA TYR A 535 20.81 -63.98 5.16
C TYR A 535 20.90 -64.06 3.64
N ARG A 536 19.74 -64.24 2.99
CA ARG A 536 19.64 -64.47 1.55
C ARG A 536 18.67 -63.45 0.97
N ALA A 537 19.17 -62.53 0.13
CA ALA A 537 18.32 -61.65 -0.65
C ALA A 537 17.36 -62.47 -1.53
N GLY A 538 16.13 -61.97 -1.69
CA GLY A 538 15.13 -62.60 -2.56
C GLY A 538 15.51 -62.54 -4.05
N PRO A 539 14.88 -63.34 -4.91
CA PRO A 539 14.96 -63.13 -6.36
C PRO A 539 14.35 -61.75 -6.70
N ALA A 540 14.98 -61.04 -7.64
CA ALA A 540 14.53 -59.70 -8.04
C ALA A 540 13.06 -59.70 -8.53
N PRO A 541 12.26 -58.69 -8.17
CA PRO A 541 10.89 -58.56 -8.67
C PRO A 541 10.88 -58.33 -10.18
N SER A 542 9.86 -58.83 -10.89
CA SER A 542 9.70 -58.55 -12.32
C SER A 542 9.39 -57.07 -12.56
N GLY A 543 9.85 -56.53 -13.70
CA GLY A 543 9.66 -55.10 -14.04
C GLY A 543 8.20 -54.64 -13.93
N ASP A 544 7.25 -55.47 -14.38
CA ASP A 544 5.81 -55.19 -14.25
C ASP A 544 5.35 -55.07 -12.78
N ALA A 545 5.98 -55.78 -11.85
CA ALA A 545 5.68 -55.67 -10.41
C ALA A 545 6.28 -54.38 -9.83
N VAL A 546 7.49 -54.02 -10.26
CA VAL A 546 8.17 -52.77 -9.86
C VAL A 546 7.38 -51.55 -10.34
N ALA A 547 7.05 -51.45 -11.63
CA ALA A 547 6.31 -50.33 -12.19
C ALA A 547 4.91 -50.19 -11.55
N ARG A 548 4.21 -51.30 -11.28
CA ARG A 548 2.95 -51.27 -10.52
C ARG A 548 3.12 -50.80 -9.08
N ALA A 549 4.20 -51.19 -8.39
CA ALA A 549 4.46 -50.76 -7.02
C ALA A 549 4.83 -49.27 -6.93
N VAL A 550 5.63 -48.76 -7.89
CA VAL A 550 5.99 -47.33 -7.97
C VAL A 550 4.79 -46.48 -8.36
N ALA A 551 3.99 -46.90 -9.35
CA ALA A 551 2.75 -46.20 -9.73
C ALA A 551 1.69 -46.16 -8.61
N ALA A 552 1.65 -47.18 -7.74
CA ALA A 552 0.72 -47.27 -6.60
C ALA A 552 1.28 -46.68 -5.28
N ALA A 553 2.48 -46.09 -5.28
CA ALA A 553 3.11 -45.61 -4.06
C ALA A 553 2.75 -44.16 -3.74
N THR A 554 1.97 -43.97 -2.67
CA THR A 554 1.66 -42.66 -2.09
C THR A 554 2.93 -41.94 -1.61
N GLY A 555 3.02 -40.64 -1.90
CA GLY A 555 4.20 -39.81 -1.61
C GLY A 555 5.17 -39.65 -2.78
N LEU A 556 4.91 -40.28 -3.94
CA LEU A 556 5.66 -40.06 -5.19
C LEU A 556 4.94 -39.13 -6.18
N GLN A 557 3.75 -38.61 -5.84
CA GLN A 557 2.94 -37.75 -6.72
C GLN A 557 3.70 -36.54 -7.27
N GLU A 558 4.57 -35.94 -6.45
CA GLU A 558 5.35 -34.74 -6.76
C GLU A 558 6.71 -35.05 -7.41
N ALA A 559 7.16 -36.32 -7.39
CA ALA A 559 8.42 -36.73 -8.02
C ALA A 559 8.34 -36.66 -9.55
N SER A 560 9.41 -36.19 -10.18
CA SER A 560 9.49 -36.04 -11.64
C SER A 560 9.48 -37.39 -12.38
N PRO A 561 9.13 -37.43 -13.68
CA PRO A 561 9.17 -38.66 -14.47
C PRO A 561 10.57 -39.32 -14.53
N ALA A 562 11.64 -38.52 -14.45
CA ALA A 562 13.02 -39.01 -14.48
C ALA A 562 13.40 -39.73 -13.18
N GLU A 563 13.08 -39.15 -12.03
CA GLU A 563 13.33 -39.77 -10.71
C GLU A 563 12.53 -41.06 -10.53
N ARG A 564 11.29 -41.11 -11.04
CA ARG A 564 10.48 -42.35 -11.02
C ARG A 564 11.08 -43.45 -11.89
N ALA A 565 11.53 -43.12 -13.10
CA ALA A 565 12.18 -44.08 -13.99
C ALA A 565 13.49 -44.63 -13.40
N GLU A 566 14.27 -43.79 -12.72
CA GLU A 566 15.49 -44.21 -12.03
C GLU A 566 15.19 -45.08 -10.80
N LEU A 567 14.13 -44.75 -10.03
CA LEU A 567 13.65 -45.60 -8.94
C LEU A 567 13.19 -46.98 -9.44
N GLU A 568 12.44 -47.03 -10.55
CA GLU A 568 12.03 -48.29 -11.19
C GLU A 568 13.23 -49.10 -11.69
N ARG A 569 14.26 -48.44 -12.26
CA ARG A 569 15.50 -49.09 -12.68
C ARG A 569 16.23 -49.74 -11.49
N LEU A 570 16.47 -48.99 -10.41
CA LEU A 570 17.19 -49.49 -9.23
C LEU A 570 16.44 -50.64 -8.53
N LEU A 571 15.11 -50.55 -8.42
CA LEU A 571 14.29 -51.62 -7.85
C LEU A 571 14.23 -52.87 -8.76
N GLY A 572 14.24 -52.69 -10.09
CA GLY A 572 14.34 -53.77 -11.06
C GLY A 572 15.72 -54.47 -11.07
N GLU A 573 16.78 -53.73 -10.75
CA GLU A 573 18.13 -54.25 -10.51
C GLU A 573 18.28 -54.96 -9.15
N GLY A 574 17.22 -55.00 -8.34
CA GLY A 574 17.18 -55.71 -7.05
C GLY A 574 17.71 -54.92 -5.86
N MET A 575 17.85 -53.58 -5.98
CA MET A 575 18.20 -52.73 -4.84
C MET A 575 17.05 -52.68 -3.82
N CYS A 576 17.40 -52.65 -2.53
CA CYS A 576 16.43 -52.58 -1.45
C CYS A 576 15.63 -51.26 -1.49
N ALA A 577 14.31 -51.31 -1.23
CA ALA A 577 13.44 -50.14 -1.26
C ALA A 577 13.90 -48.91 -0.44
N PRO A 578 14.43 -49.03 0.81
CA PRO A 578 14.92 -47.86 1.54
C PRO A 578 16.19 -47.25 0.92
N ASP A 579 17.05 -48.08 0.34
CA ASP A 579 18.31 -47.64 -0.26
C ASP A 579 18.07 -46.99 -1.62
N ALA A 580 17.20 -47.59 -2.46
CA ALA A 580 16.80 -47.01 -3.74
C ALA A 580 16.12 -45.64 -3.57
N LEU A 581 15.20 -45.49 -2.60
CA LEU A 581 14.60 -44.19 -2.28
C LEU A 581 15.65 -43.17 -1.84
N ARG A 582 16.60 -43.57 -0.97
CA ARG A 582 17.66 -42.69 -0.48
C ARG A 582 18.66 -42.29 -1.57
N THR A 583 18.92 -43.16 -2.54
CA THR A 583 19.77 -42.89 -3.71
C THR A 583 19.12 -41.87 -4.66
N VAL A 584 17.82 -41.97 -4.92
CA VAL A 584 17.13 -41.08 -5.86
C VAL A 584 16.76 -39.74 -5.22
N PHE A 585 16.20 -39.74 -4.01
CA PHE A 585 15.61 -38.55 -3.38
C PHE A 585 16.43 -37.98 -2.22
N GLY A 586 17.61 -38.52 -1.93
CA GLY A 586 18.47 -38.13 -0.79
C GLY A 586 17.93 -38.51 0.60
N GLY A 587 16.61 -38.70 0.73
CA GLY A 587 15.91 -39.06 1.96
C GLY A 587 14.83 -40.12 1.73
N ILE A 588 14.18 -40.56 2.81
CA ILE A 588 13.20 -41.66 2.77
C ILE A 588 11.82 -41.10 3.15
N ASN A 589 10.94 -40.92 2.16
CA ASN A 589 9.53 -40.69 2.44
C ASN A 589 8.93 -41.96 3.08
N ARG A 590 8.53 -41.86 4.35
CA ARG A 590 8.04 -42.99 5.15
C ARG A 590 6.75 -43.59 4.62
N GLN A 591 5.89 -42.81 3.96
CA GLN A 591 4.66 -43.33 3.33
C GLN A 591 5.00 -44.14 2.08
N THR A 592 5.87 -43.60 1.23
CA THR A 592 6.36 -44.25 0.01
C THR A 592 7.08 -45.56 0.33
N LEU A 593 7.97 -45.58 1.32
CA LEU A 593 8.67 -46.78 1.76
C LEU A 593 7.69 -47.87 2.24
N VAL A 594 6.67 -47.52 3.03
CA VAL A 594 5.66 -48.48 3.48
C VAL A 594 4.83 -49.03 2.32
N SER A 595 4.52 -48.22 1.31
CA SER A 595 3.81 -48.71 0.10
C SER A 595 4.69 -49.64 -0.74
N LEU A 596 5.97 -49.29 -0.98
CA LEU A 596 6.91 -50.12 -1.73
C LEU A 596 7.19 -51.46 -1.03
N ILE A 597 7.40 -51.47 0.29
CA ILE A 597 7.56 -52.72 1.07
C ILE A 597 6.27 -53.57 1.02
N ARG A 598 5.09 -52.95 0.91
CA ARG A 598 3.82 -53.67 0.75
C ARG A 598 3.62 -54.24 -0.67
N GLY A 599 4.16 -53.58 -1.69
CA GLY A 599 4.05 -53.99 -3.09
C GLY A 599 5.12 -54.98 -3.55
N LEU A 600 6.36 -54.84 -3.07
CA LEU A 600 7.53 -55.63 -3.47
C LEU A 600 8.01 -56.61 -2.41
N GLY A 601 7.47 -56.53 -1.18
CA GLY A 601 7.85 -57.36 -0.05
C GLY A 601 8.96 -56.74 0.81
N ARG A 602 9.47 -57.53 1.76
CA ARG A 602 10.64 -57.18 2.57
C ARG A 602 11.90 -57.67 1.86
N CYS A 603 12.89 -56.79 1.75
CA CYS A 603 14.24 -57.11 1.32
C CYS A 603 15.00 -57.85 2.43
#